data_AF-A0A974P6L8-F1
#
_entry.id   AF-A0A974P6L8-F1
#
_cell.length_a   1.000
_cell.length_b   1.000
_cell.length_c   1.000
_cell.angle_alpha   90.00
_cell.angle_beta   90.00
_cell.angle_gamma   90.00
#
_symmetry.space_group_name_H-M   'P 1'
#
loop_
_entity.id
_entity.type
_entity.pdbx_description
1 polymer ?
#
loop_
_entity_poly.entity_id
_entity_poly.type
_entity_poly.pdbx_seq_one_letter_code
_entity_poly.pdbx_strand_id
1 'polypeptide(L)'
;MEAIGHYDFGANLKPIAFDDTVSGDADFTRLETWLDYWSAAYEHLLSLDQKAIVFISYEALCDAPAATLAALADRVGLAAPGDLTARAGEVWPSRAADEPQVDAASLERARAIQARLDAVALSSSGV
;
A
#
# COMPACT_ATOMS: atom_id res chain seq x y z
N MET A 1 15.50 -18.61 8.82
CA MET A 1 14.23 -18.10 8.26
C MET A 1 14.08 -18.70 6.86
N GLU A 2 13.90 -20.01 6.77
CA GLU A 2 13.75 -20.76 5.52
C GLU A 2 12.29 -21.21 5.36
N ALA A 3 11.42 -20.26 5.07
CA ALA A 3 10.04 -20.58 4.73
C ALA A 3 9.56 -19.57 3.68
N ILE A 4 9.41 -20.06 2.45
CA ILE A 4 8.64 -19.50 1.33
C ILE A 4 9.21 -18.20 0.68
N GLY A 5 9.80 -17.27 1.43
CA GLY A 5 10.23 -15.97 0.87
C GLY A 5 11.44 -16.00 -0.08
N HIS A 6 12.28 -17.04 0.00
CA HIS A 6 13.56 -17.08 -0.74
C HIS A 6 13.39 -17.24 -2.26
N TYR A 7 12.24 -17.78 -2.71
CA TYR A 7 11.94 -17.99 -4.12
C TYR A 7 11.13 -16.84 -4.73
N ASP A 8 10.28 -16.16 -3.94
CA ASP A 8 9.42 -15.09 -4.43
C ASP A 8 10.04 -13.69 -4.29
N PHE A 9 10.99 -13.48 -3.37
CA PHE A 9 11.58 -12.17 -3.06
C PHE A 9 13.12 -12.12 -3.17
N GLY A 10 13.72 -13.07 -3.90
CA GLY A 10 15.17 -13.21 -4.04
C GLY A 10 15.64 -13.33 -5.49
N ALA A 11 16.58 -14.23 -5.77
CA ALA A 11 17.22 -14.39 -7.08
C ALA A 11 16.27 -14.71 -8.26
N ASN A 12 15.03 -15.10 -7.98
CA ASN A 12 14.01 -15.41 -9.00
C ASN A 12 12.88 -14.36 -9.06
N LEU A 13 13.00 -13.24 -8.33
CA LEU A 13 12.02 -12.16 -8.40
C LEU A 13 11.93 -11.65 -9.85
N LYS A 14 10.70 -11.63 -10.38
CA LYS A 14 10.39 -11.04 -11.69
C LYS A 14 9.52 -9.81 -11.43
N PRO A 15 10.12 -8.62 -11.24
CA PRO A 15 9.36 -7.42 -10.96
C PRO A 15 8.48 -7.06 -12.16
N ILE A 16 7.32 -6.47 -11.88
CA ILE A 16 6.50 -5.88 -12.92
C ILE A 16 7.18 -4.59 -13.36
N ALA A 17 7.43 -4.43 -14.66
CA ALA A 17 7.94 -3.19 -15.21
C ALA A 17 6.78 -2.18 -15.31
N PHE A 18 6.53 -1.43 -14.22
CA PHE A 18 5.52 -0.37 -14.17
C PHE A 18 5.95 0.86 -14.99
N ASP A 19 7.26 1.09 -15.10
CA ASP A 19 7.94 2.08 -15.91
C ASP A 19 9.39 1.61 -16.22
N ASP A 20 10.20 2.47 -16.84
CA ASP A 20 11.61 2.21 -17.12
C ASP A 20 12.55 2.43 -15.90
N THR A 21 12.01 2.78 -14.71
CA THR A 21 12.86 3.13 -13.54
C THR A 21 13.36 1.91 -12.78
N VAL A 22 12.62 0.80 -12.77
CA VAL A 22 13.07 -0.45 -12.14
C VAL A 22 13.49 -1.45 -13.20
N SER A 23 14.77 -1.42 -13.54
CA SER A 23 15.38 -2.38 -14.47
C SER A 23 15.36 -3.80 -13.91
N GLY A 24 15.32 -4.81 -14.79
CA GLY A 24 15.41 -6.23 -14.39
C GLY A 24 16.68 -6.61 -13.60
N ASP A 25 17.71 -5.77 -13.62
CA ASP A 25 18.97 -5.94 -12.88
C ASP A 25 18.99 -5.24 -11.51
N ALA A 26 17.84 -4.74 -11.03
CA ALA A 26 17.74 -4.06 -9.75
C ALA A 26 18.10 -4.97 -8.57
N ASP A 27 18.86 -4.45 -7.61
CA ASP A 27 19.30 -5.19 -6.43
C ASP A 27 18.24 -5.14 -5.32
N PHE A 28 17.35 -6.13 -5.31
CA PHE A 28 16.29 -6.26 -4.30
C PHE A 28 16.78 -6.75 -2.93
N THR A 29 18.10 -6.90 -2.72
CA THR A 29 18.66 -7.08 -1.37
C THR A 29 18.72 -5.75 -0.60
N ARG A 30 18.54 -4.63 -1.30
CA ARG A 30 18.55 -3.27 -0.75
C ARG A 30 17.15 -2.72 -0.53
N LEU A 31 16.94 -2.03 0.58
CA LEU A 31 15.64 -1.44 0.92
C LEU A 31 15.27 -0.28 0.00
N GLU A 32 16.25 0.47 -0.49
CA GLU A 32 16.05 1.58 -1.43
C GLU A 32 15.41 1.08 -2.72
N THR A 33 15.84 -0.09 -3.21
CA THR A 33 15.23 -0.74 -4.38
C THR A 33 13.76 -1.07 -4.15
N TRP A 34 13.41 -1.54 -2.94
CA TRP A 34 12.00 -1.78 -2.58
C TRP A 34 11.18 -0.50 -2.50
N LEU A 35 11.76 0.59 -1.98
CA LEU A 35 11.08 1.89 -1.92
C LEU A 35 10.87 2.49 -3.30
N ASP A 36 11.86 2.39 -4.19
CA ASP A 36 11.75 2.86 -5.57
C ASP A 36 10.72 2.01 -6.34
N TYR A 37 10.71 0.69 -6.14
CA TYR A 37 9.70 -0.20 -6.72
C TYR A 37 8.29 0.08 -6.19
N TRP A 38 8.14 0.29 -4.88
CA TRP A 38 6.87 0.71 -4.27
C TRP A 38 6.40 2.04 -4.87
N SER A 39 7.32 3.01 -5.01
CA SER A 39 7.03 4.32 -5.58
C SER A 39 6.54 4.19 -7.02
N ALA A 40 7.24 3.44 -7.88
CA ALA A 40 6.85 3.22 -9.27
C ALA A 40 5.48 2.54 -9.39
N ALA A 41 5.22 1.52 -8.57
CA ALA A 41 3.93 0.82 -8.55
C ALA A 41 2.77 1.76 -8.22
N TYR A 42 2.88 2.53 -7.13
CA TYR A 42 1.79 3.41 -6.70
C TYR A 42 1.65 4.67 -7.56
N GLU A 43 2.74 5.20 -8.11
CA GLU A 43 2.69 6.26 -9.14
C GLU A 43 1.92 5.77 -10.37
N HIS A 44 2.21 4.55 -10.82
CA HIS A 44 1.47 3.92 -11.92
C HIS A 44 -0.02 3.78 -11.58
N LEU A 45 -0.36 3.23 -10.41
CA LEU A 45 -1.76 3.10 -9.99
C LEU A 45 -2.49 4.45 -9.90
N LEU A 46 -1.81 5.51 -9.42
CA LEU A 46 -2.35 6.87 -9.37
C LEU A 46 -2.62 7.47 -10.77
N SER A 47 -1.93 6.98 -11.81
CA SER A 47 -2.12 7.41 -13.19
C SER A 47 -3.30 6.74 -13.91
N LEU A 48 -3.80 5.62 -13.37
CA LEU A 48 -4.93 4.87 -13.92
C LEU A 48 -6.27 5.55 -13.63
N ASP A 49 -7.34 5.12 -14.30
CA ASP A 49 -8.70 5.58 -14.01
C ASP A 49 -9.11 5.15 -12.58
N GLN A 50 -9.21 6.14 -11.70
CA GLN A 50 -9.52 5.96 -10.29
C GLN A 50 -10.93 5.41 -10.03
N LYS A 51 -11.80 5.28 -11.04
CA LYS A 51 -13.09 4.61 -10.87
C LYS A 51 -12.96 3.11 -10.61
N ALA A 52 -11.90 2.48 -11.14
CA ALA A 52 -11.65 1.05 -11.01
C ALA A 52 -10.82 0.68 -9.76
N ILE A 53 -10.24 1.66 -9.08
CA ILE A 53 -9.30 1.45 -7.96
C ILE A 53 -9.86 2.13 -6.71
N VAL A 54 -9.76 1.46 -5.58
CA VAL A 54 -10.09 2.02 -4.27
C VAL A 54 -8.83 1.99 -3.42
N PHE A 55 -8.30 3.16 -3.10
CA PHE A 55 -7.17 3.29 -2.18
C PHE A 55 -7.69 3.35 -0.74
N ILE A 56 -6.98 2.70 0.17
CA ILE A 56 -7.29 2.69 1.60
C ILE A 56 -6.01 3.07 2.33
N SER A 57 -6.06 4.14 3.12
CA SER A 57 -4.98 4.50 4.04
C SER A 57 -4.98 3.51 5.20
N TYR A 58 -3.83 2.89 5.46
CA TYR A 58 -3.70 1.92 6.55
C TYR A 58 -3.78 2.62 7.90
N GLU A 59 -3.20 3.82 8.02
CA GLU A 59 -3.28 4.67 9.18
C GLU A 59 -4.74 5.03 9.50
N ALA A 60 -5.50 5.51 8.51
CA ALA A 60 -6.93 5.82 8.68
C ALA A 60 -7.78 4.57 8.99
N LEU A 61 -7.42 3.42 8.41
CA LEU A 61 -8.06 2.14 8.72
C LEU A 61 -7.80 1.72 10.18
N CYS A 62 -6.60 1.91 10.70
CA CYS A 62 -6.28 1.60 12.09
C CYS A 62 -6.93 2.58 13.08
N ASP A 63 -7.04 3.86 12.73
CA ASP A 63 -7.65 4.89 13.59
C ASP A 63 -9.16 4.75 13.69
N ALA A 64 -9.83 4.39 12.59
CA ALA A 64 -11.29 4.29 12.52
C ALA A 64 -11.78 3.05 11.74
N PRO A 65 -11.46 1.81 12.19
CA PRO A 65 -11.67 0.61 11.39
C PRO A 65 -13.12 0.36 11.00
N ALA A 66 -14.07 0.56 11.92
CA ALA A 66 -15.49 0.38 11.60
C ALA A 66 -15.98 1.37 10.52
N ALA A 67 -15.56 2.63 10.59
CA ALA A 67 -15.96 3.66 9.64
C ALA A 67 -15.33 3.43 8.26
N THR A 68 -14.03 3.11 8.22
CA THR A 68 -13.30 2.82 6.98
C THR A 68 -13.84 1.56 6.29
N LEU A 69 -14.14 0.51 7.06
CA LEU A 69 -14.73 -0.73 6.53
C LEU A 69 -16.18 -0.52 6.04
N ALA A 70 -16.97 0.33 6.69
CA ALA A 70 -18.30 0.70 6.21
C ALA A 70 -18.23 1.42 4.87
N ALA A 71 -17.38 2.45 4.77
CA ALA A 71 -17.15 3.18 3.53
C ALA A 71 -16.68 2.26 2.40
N LEU A 72 -15.81 1.28 2.73
CA LEU A 72 -15.32 0.29 1.76
C LEU A 72 -16.48 -0.59 1.26
N ALA A 73 -17.29 -1.12 2.18
CA ALA A 73 -18.42 -1.97 1.84
C ALA A 73 -19.40 -1.26 0.91
N ASP A 74 -19.68 0.02 1.16
CA ASP A 74 -20.52 0.86 0.31
C ASP A 74 -19.88 1.09 -1.07
N ARG A 75 -18.58 1.43 -1.11
CA ARG A 75 -17.86 1.72 -2.36
C ARG A 75 -17.78 0.53 -3.31
N VAL A 76 -17.70 -0.69 -2.77
CA VAL A 76 -17.67 -1.94 -3.55
C VAL A 76 -19.05 -2.60 -3.71
N GLY A 77 -20.10 -2.03 -3.10
CA GLY A 77 -21.48 -2.50 -3.24
C GLY A 77 -21.72 -3.89 -2.63
N LEU A 78 -21.17 -4.15 -1.44
CA LEU A 78 -21.40 -5.43 -0.75
C LEU A 78 -22.87 -5.60 -0.37
N ALA A 79 -23.40 -6.81 -0.60
CA ALA A 79 -24.78 -7.15 -0.24
C ALA A 79 -25.00 -7.23 1.28
N ALA A 80 -23.95 -7.53 2.05
CA ALA A 80 -23.97 -7.66 3.51
C ALA A 80 -22.83 -6.82 4.13
N PRO A 81 -22.93 -5.47 4.15
CA PRO A 81 -21.87 -4.61 4.67
C PRO A 81 -21.56 -4.84 6.15
N GLY A 82 -22.57 -5.30 6.91
CA GLY A 82 -22.44 -5.65 8.33
C GLY A 82 -21.36 -6.68 8.63
N ASP A 83 -21.20 -7.68 7.76
CA ASP A 83 -20.22 -8.75 7.96
C ASP A 83 -18.79 -8.22 7.96
N LEU A 84 -18.49 -7.25 7.08
CA LEU A 84 -17.18 -6.62 7.01
C LEU A 84 -16.93 -5.72 8.22
N THR A 85 -17.91 -4.86 8.57
CA THR A 85 -17.78 -3.96 9.74
C THR A 85 -17.67 -4.71 11.06
N ALA A 86 -18.27 -5.91 11.17
CA ALA A 86 -18.16 -6.77 12.35
C ALA A 86 -16.76 -7.34 12.57
N ARG A 87 -15.83 -7.17 11.61
CA ARG A 87 -14.41 -7.52 11.73
C ARG A 87 -13.53 -6.32 12.12
N ALA A 88 -14.11 -5.15 12.42
CA ALA A 88 -13.34 -3.96 12.78
C ALA A 88 -12.39 -4.19 13.97
N GLY A 89 -12.78 -5.03 14.93
CA GLY A 89 -11.93 -5.41 16.07
C GLY A 89 -10.76 -6.35 15.73
N GLU A 90 -10.61 -6.76 14.47
CA GLU A 90 -9.49 -7.55 13.98
C GLU A 90 -8.43 -6.69 13.27
N VAL A 91 -8.69 -5.38 13.11
CA VAL A 91 -7.72 -4.42 12.57
C VAL A 91 -6.84 -3.92 13.70
N TRP A 92 -5.53 -4.12 13.56
CA TRP A 92 -4.55 -3.71 14.55
C TRP A 92 -3.44 -2.90 13.89
N PRO A 93 -2.90 -1.86 14.55
CA PRO A 93 -1.73 -1.17 14.06
C PRO A 93 -0.54 -2.13 14.04
N SER A 94 0.28 -2.01 12.99
CA SER A 94 1.55 -2.71 12.92
C SER A 94 2.48 -2.24 14.03
N ARG A 95 3.42 -3.10 14.43
CA ARG A 95 4.47 -2.70 15.37
C ARG A 95 5.34 -1.63 14.71
N ALA A 96 5.71 -0.62 15.48
CA ALA A 96 6.71 0.35 15.06
C ALA A 96 8.00 -0.41 14.69
N ALA A 97 8.46 -0.22 13.45
CA ALA A 97 9.76 -0.66 13.01
C ALA A 97 10.79 0.44 13.31
N ASP A 98 12.05 0.06 13.43
CA ASP A 98 13.14 1.03 13.46
C ASP A 98 13.16 1.84 12.16
N GLU A 99 13.54 3.12 12.25
CA GLU A 99 13.59 3.98 11.08
C GLU A 99 14.61 3.42 10.07
N PRO A 100 14.20 3.14 8.83
CA PRO A 100 15.09 2.51 7.86
C PRO A 100 16.24 3.44 7.48
N GLN A 101 17.44 2.87 7.38
CA GLN A 101 18.59 3.58 6.84
C GLN A 101 18.54 3.54 5.31
N VAL A 102 17.96 4.57 4.71
CA VAL A 102 17.79 4.74 3.25
C VAL A 102 18.21 6.14 2.83
N ASP A 103 18.49 6.31 1.53
CA ASP A 103 18.81 7.63 0.97
C ASP A 103 17.64 8.61 1.15
N ALA A 104 17.98 9.86 1.49
CA ALA A 104 17.00 10.89 1.80
C ALA A 104 16.09 11.23 0.60
N ALA A 105 16.61 11.19 -0.62
CA ALA A 105 15.82 11.51 -1.81
C ALA A 105 14.81 10.39 -2.14
N SER A 106 15.20 9.12 -1.99
CA SER A 106 14.25 8.00 -2.13
C SER A 106 13.16 8.05 -1.06
N LEU A 107 13.50 8.39 0.19
CA LEU A 107 12.53 8.53 1.26
C LEU A 107 11.56 9.71 1.03
N GLU A 108 12.07 10.87 0.59
CA GLU A 108 11.26 12.04 0.27
C GLU A 108 10.27 11.75 -0.86
N ARG A 109 10.73 11.06 -1.92
CA ARG A 109 9.86 10.63 -3.02
C ARG A 109 8.75 9.70 -2.54
N ALA A 110 9.08 8.69 -1.75
CA ALA A 110 8.10 7.75 -1.21
C ALA A 110 7.04 8.47 -0.35
N ARG A 111 7.46 9.40 0.51
CA ARG A 111 6.55 10.23 1.33
C ARG A 111 5.65 11.12 0.47
N ALA A 112 6.16 11.70 -0.61
CA ALA A 112 5.35 12.50 -1.53
C ALA A 112 4.26 11.67 -2.23
N ILE A 113 4.59 10.44 -2.61
CA ILE A 113 3.62 9.50 -3.20
C ILE A 113 2.60 9.05 -2.15
N GLN A 114 3.03 8.72 -0.93
CA GLN A 114 2.14 8.39 0.19
C GLN A 114 1.12 9.52 0.44
N ALA A 115 1.58 10.77 0.53
CA ALA A 115 0.69 11.91 0.73
C ALA A 115 -0.37 12.06 -0.40
N ARG A 116 0.00 11.73 -1.64
CA ARG A 116 -0.94 11.72 -2.77
C ARG A 116 -1.93 10.57 -2.69
N LEU A 117 -1.48 9.38 -2.26
CA LEU A 117 -2.36 8.23 -2.01
C LEU A 117 -3.36 8.55 -0.90
N ASP A 118 -2.92 9.14 0.20
CA ASP A 118 -3.79 9.53 1.30
C ASP A 118 -4.83 10.58 0.87
N ALA A 119 -4.45 11.50 -0.02
CA ALA A 119 -5.37 12.52 -0.55
C ALA A 119 -6.49 11.94 -1.43
N VAL A 120 -6.29 10.76 -2.04
CA VAL A 120 -7.29 10.06 -2.85
C VAL A 120 -7.86 8.82 -2.17
N ALA A 121 -7.36 8.50 -0.97
CA ALA A 121 -7.81 7.36 -0.21
C ALA A 121 -9.28 7.53 0.18
N LEU A 122 -9.96 6.40 0.30
CA LEU A 122 -11.33 6.35 0.72
C LEU A 122 -11.49 7.05 2.08
N SER A 123 -12.20 8.17 2.06
CA SER A 123 -12.56 8.90 3.26
C SER A 123 -13.83 8.29 3.84
N SER A 124 -13.91 8.18 5.17
CA SER A 124 -15.18 7.88 5.83
C SER A 124 -16.13 9.06 5.58
N SER A 125 -17.11 8.86 4.70
CA SER A 125 -18.20 9.82 4.55
C SER A 125 -18.87 9.97 5.91
N GLY A 126 -18.83 11.18 6.46
CA GLY A 126 -19.49 11.50 7.72
C GLY A 126 -20.95 11.07 7.66
N VAL A 127 -21.35 10.28 8.66
CA VAL A 127 -22.75 9.91 8.93
C VAL A 127 -23.60 11.18 9.11
#